data_AF-A0A7C4CMC0-F1
#
_entry.id   AF-A0A7C4CMC0-F1
#
_cell.length_a   1.000
_cell.length_b   1.000
_cell.length_c   1.000
_cell.angle_alpha   90.00
_cell.angle_beta   90.00
_cell.angle_gamma   90.00
#
_symmetry.space_group_name_H-M   'P 1'
#
loop_
_entity.id
_entity.type
_entity.pdbx_description
1 polymer ?
#
loop_
_entity_poly.entity_id
_entity_poly.type
_entity_poly.pdbx_seq_one_letter_code
_entity_poly.pdbx_strand_id
1 'polypeptide(L)' 'MSVVSVRIDRKIKEKLEKAGVNIAQEVRTFLEELAWKVELKESVKKFSKILEKLPSAKEGFSVGSVREDRESH' A
#
# COMPACT_ATOMS: atom_id res chain seq x y z
N MET A 1 7.87 2.65 21.33
CA MET A 1 7.13 3.79 20.71
C MET A 1 8.12 4.90 20.43
N SER A 2 8.01 5.57 19.28
CA SER A 2 8.78 6.76 18.93
C SER A 2 7.88 8.00 18.98
N VAL A 3 8.48 9.17 19.21
CA VAL A 3 7.76 10.46 19.24
C VAL A 3 8.23 11.30 18.06
N VAL A 4 7.27 11.90 17.36
CA VAL A 4 7.52 12.86 16.28
C VAL A 4 6.86 14.18 16.67
N SER A 5 7.63 15.27 16.66
CA SER A 5 7.14 16.62 16.92
C SER A 5 7.19 17.43 15.64
N VAL A 6 6.04 17.92 15.18
CA VAL A 6 5.92 18.73 13.97
C VAL A 6 5.50 20.14 14.35
N ARG A 7 6.25 21.15 13.87
CA ARG A 7 5.86 22.55 14.01
C ARG A 7 4.83 22.90 12.94
N ILE A 8 3.70 23.43 13.37
CA ILE A 8 2.64 23.94 12.49
C ILE A 8 2.32 25.39 12.84
N ASP A 9 1.72 26.11 11.89
CA ASP A 9 1.22 27.46 12.15
C ASP A 9 0.15 27.42 13.27
N ARG A 10 0.26 28.36 14.20
CA ARG A 10 -0.65 28.47 15.34
C ARG A 10 -2.11 28.58 14.90
N LYS A 11 -2.39 29.32 13.81
CA LYS A 11 -3.75 29.50 13.27
C LYS A 11 -4.36 28.17 12.82
N ILE A 12 -3.54 27.26 12.28
CA ILE A 12 -4.00 25.93 11.85
C ILE A 12 -4.37 25.10 13.07
N LYS A 13 -3.48 25.04 14.07
CA LYS A 13 -3.72 24.30 15.31
C LYS A 13 -5.02 24.75 15.98
N GLU A 14 -5.19 26.06 16.16
CA GLU A 14 -6.38 26.63 16.79
C GLU A 14 -7.66 26.34 16.00
N LYS A 15 -7.60 26.40 14.67
CA LYS A 15 -8.75 26.08 13.82
C LYS A 15 -9.20 24.62 13.99
N LEU A 16 -8.24 23.68 14.04
CA LEU A 16 -8.51 22.25 14.22
C LEU A 16 -9.05 21.96 15.62
N GLU A 17 -8.44 22.54 16.66
CA GLU A 17 -8.90 22.38 18.05
C GLU A 17 -10.33 22.93 18.24
N LYS A 18 -10.64 24.11 17.68
CA LYS A 18 -12.00 24.69 17.73
C LYS A 18 -13.03 23.83 17.00
N ALA A 19 -12.62 23.12 15.97
CA ALA A 19 -13.46 22.16 15.26
C ALA A 19 -13.61 20.82 16.00
N GLY A 20 -12.99 20.64 17.17
CA GLY A 20 -13.03 19.40 17.95
C GLY A 20 -12.16 18.28 17.38
N VAL A 21 -11.21 18.59 16.50
CA VAL A 21 -10.35 17.59 15.86
C VAL A 21 -9.27 17.12 16.82
N ASN A 22 -9.15 15.81 17.00
CA ASN A 22 -8.03 15.21 17.73
C ASN A 22 -6.80 15.11 16.82
N ILE A 23 -5.97 16.16 16.84
CA ILE A 23 -4.77 16.28 15.99
C ILE A 23 -3.82 15.08 16.18
N ALA A 24 -3.67 14.58 17.42
CA ALA A 24 -2.75 13.49 17.69
C ALA A 24 -3.22 12.17 17.06
N GLN A 25 -4.52 11.91 17.09
CA GLN A 25 -5.11 10.75 16.42
C GLN A 25 -4.99 10.88 14.90
N GLU A 26 -5.32 12.05 14.35
CA GLU A 26 -5.27 12.30 12.91
C GLU A 26 -3.85 12.11 12.34
N VAL A 27 -2.84 12.67 13.01
CA VAL A 27 -1.43 12.53 12.61
C VAL A 27 -0.99 11.07 12.71
N ARG A 28 -1.43 10.32 13.74
CA ARG A 28 -1.09 8.90 13.88
C ARG A 28 -1.68 8.08 12.73
N THR A 29 -2.99 8.23 12.48
CA THR A 29 -3.67 7.52 11.40
C THR A 29 -3.05 7.84 10.04
N PHE A 30 -2.74 9.11 9.78
CA PHE A 30 -2.06 9.52 8.56
C PHE A 30 -0.71 8.83 8.38
N LEU A 31 0.11 8.76 9.44
CA LEU A 31 1.42 8.11 9.39
C LEU A 31 1.31 6.58 9.20
N GLU A 32 0.32 5.94 9.83
CA GLU A 32 0.06 4.50 9.66
C GLU A 32 -0.36 4.19 8.22
N GLU A 33 -1.29 4.96 7.64
CA GLU A 33 -1.67 4.82 6.24
C GLU A 33 -0.51 5.08 5.28
N LEU A 34 0.33 6.07 5.59
CA LEU A 34 1.50 6.40 4.78
C LEU A 34 2.51 5.24 4.80
N ALA A 35 2.77 4.67 5.98
CA ALA A 35 3.64 3.51 6.13
C ALA A 35 3.13 2.32 5.30
N TRP A 36 1.83 2.01 5.40
CA TRP A 36 1.21 0.94 4.61
C TRP A 36 1.35 1.18 3.09
N LYS A 37 1.13 2.41 2.63
CA LYS A 37 1.31 2.78 1.21
C LYS A 37 2.76 2.60 0.75
N VAL A 38 3.74 2.90 1.60
CA VAL A 38 5.17 2.68 1.31
C VAL A 38 5.48 1.19 1.21
N GLU A 39 5.05 0.40 2.19
CA GLU A 39 5.24 -1.06 2.20
C GLU A 39 4.61 -1.74 0.97
N LEU A 40 3.41 -1.31 0.59
CA LEU A 40 2.73 -1.81 -0.60
C LEU A 40 3.55 -1.52 -1.87
N LYS A 41 4.04 -0.29 -2.03
CA LYS A 41 4.89 0.09 -3.18
C LYS A 41 6.17 -0.74 -3.24
N GLU A 42 6.81 -0.99 -2.10
CA GLU A 42 8.00 -1.83 -2.05
C GLU A 42 7.69 -3.30 -2.38
N SER A 43 6.58 -3.81 -1.88
CA SER A 43 6.12 -5.18 -2.12
C SER A 43 5.83 -5.42 -3.60
N VAL A 44 5.10 -4.49 -4.24
CA VAL A 44 4.84 -4.53 -5.69
C VAL A 44 6.15 -4.49 -6.48
N LYS A 45 7.08 -3.60 -6.14
CA LYS A 45 8.41 -3.54 -6.79
C LYS A 45 9.19 -4.84 -6.65
N LYS A 46 9.16 -5.47 -5.47
CA LYS A 46 9.82 -6.77 -5.25
C LYS A 46 9.18 -7.85 -6.11
N PHE A 47 7.85 -7.88 -6.17
CA PHE A 47 7.11 -8.84 -6.99
C PHE A 47 7.42 -8.67 -8.49
N SER A 48 7.44 -7.43 -9.00
CA SER A 48 7.84 -7.14 -10.38
C SER A 48 9.24 -7.66 -10.71
N LYS A 49 10.21 -7.47 -9.82
CA LYS A 49 11.58 -8.00 -10.00
C LYS A 49 11.64 -9.53 -10.00
N ILE A 50 10.73 -10.20 -9.29
CA ILE A 50 10.63 -11.67 -9.33
C ILE A 50 10.05 -12.10 -10.68
N LEU A 51 8.98 -11.44 -11.14
CA LEU A 51 8.36 -11.70 -12.44
C LEU A 51 9.32 -11.49 -13.61
N GLU A 52 10.17 -10.47 -13.57
CA GLU A 52 11.19 -10.22 -14.60
C GLU A 52 12.18 -11.38 -14.76
N LYS A 53 12.41 -12.18 -13.71
CA LYS A 53 13.31 -13.34 -13.75
C LYS A 53 12.61 -14.61 -14.21
N LEU A 54 11.29 -14.63 -14.24
CA LEU A 54 10.54 -15.79 -14.69
C LEU A 54 10.50 -15.81 -16.22
N PRO A 55 10.74 -16.97 -16.86
CA PRO A 55 10.59 -17.10 -18.29
C PRO A 55 9.15 -16.78 -18.69
N SER A 56 8.97 -16.14 -19.85
CA SER A 56 7.64 -15.89 -20.39
C SER A 56 6.88 -17.20 -20.56
N ALA A 57 5.57 -17.15 -20.30
CA ALA A 57 4.70 -18.29 -20.56
C ALA A 57 4.77 -18.64 -22.05
N LYS A 58 4.79 -19.94 -22.36
CA LYS A 58 4.72 -20.41 -23.75
C LYS A 58 3.41 -19.94 -24.37
N GLU A 59 3.45 -19.66 -25.67
CA GLU A 59 2.25 -19.30 -26.42
C GLU A 59 1.20 -20.41 -26.29
N GLY A 60 -0.05 -20.03 -26.01
CA GLY A 60 -1.14 -20.98 -25.77
C GLY A 60 -1.18 -21.61 -24.36
N PHE A 61 -0.23 -21.31 -23.45
CA PHE A 61 -0.20 -21.89 -22.10
C PHE A 61 -1.53 -21.66 -21.34
N SER A 62 -2.04 -20.44 -21.35
CA SER A 62 -3.32 -20.12 -20.67
C SER A 62 -4.52 -20.86 -21.27
N VAL A 63 -4.54 -21.07 -22.58
CA VAL A 63 -5.62 -21.81 -23.26
C VAL A 63 -5.54 -23.29 -22.92
N GLY A 64 -4.33 -23.86 -22.89
CA GLY A 64 -4.07 -25.25 -22.50
C GLY A 64 -4.48 -25.52 -21.06
N SER A 65 -4.07 -24.68 -20.11
CA SER A 65 -4.40 -24.88 -18.69
C SER A 65 -5.90 -24.84 -18.41
N VAL A 66 -6.66 -23.95 -19.07
CA VAL A 66 -8.13 -23.90 -18.89
C VAL A 66 -8.82 -25.11 -19.51
N ARG A 67 -8.25 -25.67 -20.58
CA ARG A 67 -8.79 -26.87 -21.25
C ARG A 67 -8.54 -28.12 -20.42
N GLU A 68 -7.31 -28.30 -19.92
CA GLU A 68 -6.94 -29.41 -19.04
C GLU A 68 -7.80 -29.44 -17.77
N ASP A 69 -8.04 -28.29 -17.15
CA ASP A 69 -8.85 -28.19 -15.93
C ASP A 69 -10.33 -28.54 -16.17
N ARG A 70 -10.85 -28.20 -17.36
CA ARG A 70 -12.22 -28.57 -17.76
C ARG A 70 -12.38 -30.04 -18.14
N GLU A 71 -11.38 -30.61 -18.80
CA GLU A 71 -11.42 -32.01 -19.28
C GLU A 71 -11.08 -33.02 -18.17
N SER A 72 -10.60 -32.55 -17.02
CA SER A 72 -10.32 -33.37 -15.83
C SER A 72 -11.54 -33.58 -14.90
N HIS A 73 -12.73 -33.13 -15.30
CA HIS A 73 -14.01 -33.27 -14.61
C HIS A 73 -15.04 -33.99 -15.47
#